data_AF-A0A7S4HF84-F1
#
_entry.id   AF-A0A7S4HF84-F1
#
_cell.length_a   1.000
_cell.length_b   1.000
_cell.length_c   1.000
_cell.angle_alpha   90.00
_cell.angle_beta   90.00
_cell.angle_gamma   90.00
#
_symmetry.space_group_name_H-M   'P 1'
#
loop_
_entity.id
_entity.type
_entity.pdbx_description
1 polymer ?
#
loop_
_entity_poly.entity_id
_entity_poly.type
_entity_poly.pdbx_seq_one_letter_code
_entity_poly.pdbx_strand_id
1 'polypeptide(L)'
;IGSTAFKVGEVKPVKVLADLQLIDQGELDHKIIVIALDDPLAPQINSAADLPRVMPGVVEKLVEWLKMYKTTDGKDVNVLASDTPSTVPVAMGVVSECHNSWKKLVASGPGSTGFWLK
;
A
#
# COMPACT_ATOMS: atom_id res chain seq x y z
N ILE A 1 -4.04 -6.85 -5.51
CA ILE A 1 -3.34 -8.08 -5.94
C ILE A 1 -4.25 -9.17 -6.53
N GLY A 2 -5.52 -8.88 -6.86
CA GLY A 2 -6.45 -9.87 -7.37
C GLY A 2 -6.16 -10.31 -8.81
N SER A 3 -6.88 -11.33 -9.26
CA SER A 3 -6.81 -11.98 -10.57
C SER A 3 -7.42 -11.17 -11.73
N THR A 4 -8.27 -10.19 -11.43
CA THR A 4 -8.99 -9.39 -12.44
C THR A 4 -8.46 -7.97 -12.48
N ALA A 5 -8.27 -7.44 -13.70
CA ALA A 5 -7.96 -6.03 -13.90
C ALA A 5 -9.22 -5.17 -13.70
N PHE A 6 -9.11 -4.10 -12.91
CA PHE A 6 -10.21 -3.16 -12.66
C PHE A 6 -10.23 -2.02 -13.66
N LYS A 7 -11.41 -1.42 -13.84
CA LYS A 7 -11.57 -0.25 -14.69
C LYS A 7 -11.15 1.02 -13.94
N VAL A 8 -10.65 2.00 -14.67
CA VAL A 8 -10.37 3.33 -14.11
C VAL A 8 -11.67 3.94 -13.58
N GLY A 9 -11.65 4.40 -12.33
CA GLY A 9 -12.82 4.96 -11.64
C GLY A 9 -13.73 3.93 -10.96
N GLU A 10 -13.41 2.63 -11.04
CA GLU A 10 -14.17 1.58 -10.35
C GLU A 10 -13.99 1.64 -8.82
N VAL A 11 -15.07 1.43 -8.07
CA VAL A 11 -15.07 1.36 -6.60
C VAL A 11 -15.40 -0.06 -6.19
N LYS A 12 -14.48 -0.71 -5.46
CA LYS A 12 -14.68 -2.09 -4.97
C LYS A 12 -14.40 -2.20 -3.48
N PRO A 13 -15.17 -3.04 -2.75
CA PRO A 13 -14.80 -3.44 -1.40
C PRO A 13 -13.57 -4.35 -1.45
N VAL A 14 -12.60 -4.07 -0.58
CA VAL A 14 -11.34 -4.79 -0.51
C VAL A 14 -11.02 -5.18 0.94
N LYS A 15 -10.19 -6.22 1.09
CA LYS A 15 -9.57 -6.61 2.36
C LYS A 15 -8.12 -6.13 2.39
N VAL A 16 -7.75 -5.45 3.47
CA VAL A 16 -6.37 -5.01 3.74
C VAL A 16 -5.54 -6.18 4.25
N LEU A 17 -4.33 -6.34 3.70
CA LEU A 17 -3.45 -7.47 3.99
C LEU A 17 -2.15 -7.05 4.67
N ALA A 18 -1.61 -5.89 4.31
CA ALA A 18 -0.35 -5.34 4.81
C ALA A 18 -0.10 -3.93 4.25
N ASP A 19 1.02 -3.33 4.66
CA ASP A 19 1.59 -2.08 4.14
C ASP A 19 3.06 -2.28 3.77
N LEU A 20 3.52 -1.59 2.72
CA LEU A 20 4.91 -1.43 2.34
C LEU A 20 5.26 0.07 2.37
N GLN A 21 6.24 0.42 3.20
CA GLN A 21 6.62 1.82 3.46
C GLN A 21 7.70 2.27 2.48
N LEU A 22 7.28 2.82 1.34
CA LEU A 22 8.19 3.41 0.35
C LEU A 22 8.68 4.76 0.86
N ILE A 23 9.98 4.98 0.77
CA ILE A 23 10.62 6.28 0.94
C ILE A 23 10.85 6.82 -0.47
N ASP A 24 9.98 7.72 -0.89
CA ASP A 24 9.98 8.32 -2.22
C ASP A 24 10.47 9.76 -2.13
N GLN A 25 11.69 10.00 -2.61
CA GLN A 25 12.30 11.35 -2.63
C GLN A 25 12.26 12.08 -1.27
N GLY A 26 12.41 11.34 -0.17
CA GLY A 26 12.40 11.88 1.20
C GLY A 26 11.02 11.90 1.87
N GLU A 27 9.97 11.50 1.17
CA GLU A 27 8.61 11.40 1.70
C GLU A 27 8.22 9.95 1.98
N LEU A 28 7.43 9.74 3.04
CA LEU A 28 6.87 8.43 3.35
C LEU A 28 5.60 8.20 2.53
N ASP A 29 5.63 7.21 1.65
CA ASP A 29 4.57 6.91 0.69
C ASP A 29 4.10 5.45 0.84
N HIS A 30 3.19 5.24 1.79
CA HIS A 30 2.61 3.94 2.14
C HIS A 30 1.92 3.26 0.94
N LYS A 31 2.25 1.98 0.73
CA LYS A 31 1.65 1.12 -0.29
C LYS A 31 0.85 0.01 0.39
N ILE A 32 -0.44 0.27 0.58
CA ILE A 32 -1.35 -0.71 1.18
C ILE A 32 -1.61 -1.87 0.21
N ILE A 33 -1.31 -3.09 0.65
CA ILE A 33 -1.58 -4.32 -0.09
C ILE A 33 -3.01 -4.76 0.20
N VAL A 34 -3.82 -4.87 -0.85
CA VAL A 34 -5.24 -5.26 -0.76
C VAL A 34 -5.64 -6.32 -1.79
N ILE A 35 -6.65 -7.11 -1.45
CA ILE A 35 -7.36 -8.01 -2.37
C ILE A 35 -8.85 -7.68 -2.38
N ALA A 36 -9.49 -7.69 -3.56
CA ALA A 36 -10.93 -7.47 -3.64
C ALA A 36 -11.69 -8.61 -3.00
N LEU A 37 -12.82 -8.30 -2.34
CA LEU A 37 -13.59 -9.31 -1.62
C LEU A 37 -14.23 -10.35 -2.54
N ASP A 38 -14.49 -10.00 -3.79
CA ASP A 38 -15.07 -10.87 -4.81
C ASP A 38 -14.01 -11.65 -5.62
N ASP A 39 -12.72 -11.50 -5.28
CA ASP A 39 -11.69 -12.31 -5.91
C ASP A 39 -11.78 -13.78 -5.44
N PRO A 40 -11.66 -14.77 -6.34
CA PRO A 40 -11.73 -16.19 -5.97
C PRO A 40 -10.70 -16.64 -4.91
N LEU A 41 -9.57 -15.94 -4.80
CA LEU A 41 -8.53 -16.23 -3.81
C LEU A 41 -8.73 -15.47 -2.49
N ALA A 42 -9.64 -14.50 -2.43
CA ALA A 42 -9.87 -13.70 -1.23
C ALA A 42 -10.17 -14.53 0.03
N PRO A 43 -10.94 -15.65 -0.02
CA PRO A 43 -11.16 -16.49 1.17
C PRO A 43 -9.88 -17.14 1.72
N GLN A 44 -8.85 -17.31 0.88
CA GLN A 44 -7.61 -18.01 1.24
C GLN A 44 -6.49 -17.07 1.72
N ILE A 45 -6.66 -15.76 1.55
CA ILE A 45 -5.64 -14.73 1.82
C ILE A 45 -6.19 -13.76 2.86
N ASN A 46 -5.76 -13.85 4.11
CA ASN A 46 -6.22 -12.99 5.21
C ASN A 46 -5.13 -12.07 5.75
N SER A 47 -3.87 -12.33 5.41
CA SER A 47 -2.73 -11.48 5.73
C SER A 47 -1.63 -11.64 4.67
N ALA A 48 -0.60 -10.80 4.71
CA ALA A 48 0.58 -11.01 3.87
C ALA A 48 1.28 -12.36 4.09
N ALA A 49 1.13 -13.00 5.25
CA ALA A 49 1.72 -14.31 5.53
C ALA A 49 1.11 -15.45 4.69
N ASP A 50 -0.10 -15.27 4.15
CA ASP A 50 -0.71 -16.25 3.25
C ASP A 50 -0.15 -16.18 1.82
N LEU A 51 0.44 -15.04 1.44
CA LEU A 51 0.83 -14.76 0.06
C LEU A 51 1.91 -15.72 -0.48
N PRO A 52 2.99 -16.07 0.25
CA PRO A 52 3.98 -17.01 -0.28
C PRO A 52 3.40 -18.37 -0.65
N ARG A 53 2.33 -18.79 0.03
CA ARG A 53 1.64 -20.06 -0.21
C ARG A 53 0.60 -19.96 -1.33
N VAL A 54 -0.23 -18.92 -1.32
CA VAL A 54 -1.36 -18.79 -2.25
C VAL A 54 -0.96 -18.12 -3.58
N MET A 55 0.01 -17.21 -3.54
CA MET A 55 0.51 -16.44 -4.67
C MET A 55 2.06 -16.35 -4.63
N PRO A 56 2.78 -17.45 -4.86
CA PRO A 56 4.24 -17.48 -4.72
C PRO A 56 4.94 -16.42 -5.58
N GLY A 57 5.87 -15.68 -5.00
CA GLY A 57 6.66 -14.65 -5.70
C GLY A 57 5.98 -13.28 -5.82
N VAL A 58 4.73 -13.12 -5.34
CA VAL A 58 4.00 -11.84 -5.52
C VAL A 58 4.61 -10.69 -4.72
N VAL A 59 5.10 -10.97 -3.50
CA VAL A 59 5.67 -9.95 -2.61
C VAL A 59 7.01 -9.49 -3.15
N GLU A 60 7.85 -10.43 -3.56
CA GLU A 60 9.18 -10.19 -4.13
C GLU A 60 9.06 -9.32 -5.39
N LYS A 61 8.12 -9.65 -6.29
CA LYS A 61 7.86 -8.85 -7.49
C LYS A 61 7.33 -7.45 -7.18
N LEU A 62 6.47 -7.30 -6.17
CA LEU A 62 5.97 -5.98 -5.74
C LEU A 62 7.10 -5.12 -5.17
N VAL A 63 7.93 -5.69 -4.30
CA VAL A 63 9.10 -5.02 -3.71
C VAL A 63 10.08 -4.58 -4.80
N GLU A 64 10.43 -5.49 -5.71
CA GLU A 64 11.30 -5.19 -6.84
C GLU A 64 10.72 -4.06 -7.71
N TRP A 65 9.44 -4.15 -8.07
CA TRP A 65 8.78 -3.13 -8.88
C TRP A 65 8.81 -1.76 -8.19
N LEU A 66 8.46 -1.69 -6.90
CA LEU A 66 8.46 -0.43 -6.14
C LEU A 66 9.85 0.22 -6.07
N LYS A 67 10.91 -0.58 -6.00
CA LYS A 67 12.30 -0.08 -6.03
C LYS A 67 12.69 0.42 -7.41
N MET A 68 12.30 -0.28 -8.47
CA MET A 68 12.86 -0.08 -9.81
C MET A 68 12.05 0.81 -10.75
N TYR A 69 10.74 1.03 -10.50
CA TYR A 69 9.83 1.60 -11.51
C TYR A 69 10.19 3.01 -12.01
N LYS A 70 10.99 3.78 -11.25
CA LYS A 70 11.44 5.13 -11.63
C LYS A 70 12.79 5.18 -12.32
N THR A 71 13.51 4.05 -12.38
CA THR A 71 14.86 4.00 -12.97
C THR A 71 14.84 4.23 -14.49
N THR A 72 13.73 3.85 -15.15
CA THR A 72 13.51 4.15 -16.57
C THR A 72 13.36 5.64 -16.86
N ASP A 73 12.99 6.43 -15.85
CA ASP A 73 12.87 7.88 -15.94
C ASP A 73 14.18 8.60 -15.56
N GLY A 74 15.27 7.84 -15.36
CA GLY A 74 16.58 8.35 -14.95
C GLY A 74 16.68 8.72 -13.47
N LYS A 75 15.72 8.32 -12.63
CA LYS A 75 15.76 8.52 -11.18
C LYS A 75 16.50 7.36 -10.49
N ASP A 76 16.97 7.63 -9.28
CA ASP A 76 17.58 6.61 -8.43
C ASP A 76 16.59 5.51 -8.03
N VAL A 77 17.12 4.36 -7.62
CA VAL A 77 16.35 3.25 -7.05
C VAL A 77 15.65 3.71 -5.77
N ASN A 78 14.34 3.50 -5.66
CA ASN A 78 13.62 3.83 -4.42
C ASN A 78 14.02 2.90 -3.28
N VAL A 79 13.82 3.37 -2.05
CA VAL A 79 14.09 2.60 -0.83
C VAL A 79 12.79 2.28 -0.13
N LEU A 80 12.67 1.08 0.42
CA LEU A 80 11.61 0.72 1.37
C LEU A 80 12.20 0.76 2.78
N ALA A 81 11.44 1.21 3.76
CA ALA A 81 11.85 1.10 5.17
C ALA A 81 12.01 -0.37 5.60
N SER A 82 11.27 -1.28 4.96
CA SER A 82 11.45 -2.73 5.05
C SER A 82 10.95 -3.40 3.77
N ASP A 83 11.68 -4.40 3.29
CA ASP A 83 11.25 -5.26 2.18
C ASP A 83 10.17 -6.28 2.60
N THR A 84 9.90 -6.40 3.91
CA THR A 84 8.88 -7.28 4.46
C THR A 84 7.58 -6.51 4.65
N PRO A 85 6.45 -6.97 4.09
CA PRO A 85 5.15 -6.36 4.34
C PRO A 85 4.81 -6.35 5.83
N SER A 86 4.20 -5.26 6.30
CA SER A 86 3.76 -5.15 7.68
C SER A 86 2.57 -6.07 8.00
N THR A 87 2.16 -6.12 9.26
CA THR A 87 0.96 -6.86 9.67
C THR A 87 -0.32 -6.08 9.37
N VAL A 88 -1.46 -6.78 9.30
CA VAL A 88 -2.78 -6.16 9.09
C VAL A 88 -3.06 -5.03 10.08
N PRO A 89 -2.83 -5.17 11.41
CA PRO A 89 -3.07 -4.09 12.36
C PRO A 89 -2.24 -2.83 12.08
N VAL A 90 -0.98 -2.98 11.66
CA VAL A 90 -0.11 -1.85 11.32
C VAL A 90 -0.68 -1.12 10.10
N ALA A 91 -1.00 -1.84 9.03
CA ALA A 91 -1.60 -1.27 7.82
C ALA A 91 -2.95 -0.58 8.10
N MET A 92 -3.80 -1.20 8.92
CA MET A 92 -5.08 -0.61 9.33
C MET A 92 -4.90 0.64 10.20
N GLY A 93 -3.84 0.69 11.00
CA GLY A 93 -3.44 1.88 11.76
C GLY A 93 -3.14 3.07 10.84
N VAL A 94 -2.31 2.85 9.81
CA VAL A 94 -2.00 3.86 8.78
C VAL A 94 -3.26 4.35 8.07
N VAL A 95 -4.12 3.43 7.61
CA VAL A 95 -5.39 3.79 6.96
C VAL A 95 -6.27 4.65 7.88
N SER A 96 -6.35 4.29 9.16
CA SER A 96 -7.13 5.02 10.15
C SER A 96 -6.57 6.42 10.41
N GLU A 97 -5.25 6.54 10.49
CA GLU A 97 -4.55 7.82 10.66
C GLU A 97 -4.79 8.74 9.46
N CYS A 98 -4.56 8.26 8.23
CA CYS A 98 -4.81 9.02 7.00
C CYS A 98 -6.28 9.45 6.91
N HIS A 99 -7.22 8.57 7.28
CA HIS A 99 -8.65 8.89 7.30
C HIS A 99 -8.99 10.00 8.33
N ASN A 100 -8.35 9.99 9.51
CA ASN A 100 -8.53 11.03 10.51
C ASN A 100 -7.91 12.36 10.06
N SER A 101 -6.74 12.33 9.42
CA SER A 101 -6.14 13.51 8.79
C SER A 101 -7.03 14.10 7.70
N TRP A 102 -7.60 13.25 6.85
CA TRP A 102 -8.58 13.66 5.83
C TRP A 102 -9.84 14.29 6.44
N LYS A 103 -10.41 13.70 7.50
CA LYS A 103 -11.56 14.30 8.21
C LYS A 103 -11.26 15.70 8.71
N LYS A 104 -10.08 15.91 9.31
CA LYS A 104 -9.63 17.23 9.79
C LYS A 104 -9.49 18.21 8.63
N LEU A 105 -8.90 17.77 7.52
CA LEU A 105 -8.76 18.59 6.31
C LEU A 105 -10.12 19.04 5.76
N VAL A 106 -11.09 18.13 5.66
CA VAL A 106 -12.44 18.44 5.16
C VAL A 106 -13.19 19.37 6.12
N ALA A 107 -13.05 19.19 7.43
CA ALA A 107 -13.76 19.99 8.43
C ALA A 107 -13.19 21.40 8.61
N SER A 108 -11.87 21.55 8.54
CA SER A 108 -11.17 22.77 8.98
C SER A 108 -10.27 23.39 7.92
N GLY A 109 -10.23 22.84 6.70
CA GLY A 109 -9.30 23.24 5.66
C GLY A 109 -7.86 22.78 5.93
N PRO A 110 -6.90 23.14 5.08
CA PRO A 110 -5.49 22.79 5.25
C PRO A 110 -4.91 23.54 6.46
N GLY A 111 -4.95 22.92 7.64
CA GLY A 111 -4.16 23.34 8.80
C GLY A 111 -2.67 22.98 8.63
N SER A 112 -1.84 23.19 9.66
CA SER A 112 -0.49 22.59 9.66
C SER A 112 -0.60 21.10 9.98
N THR A 113 -0.38 20.25 8.97
CA THR A 113 -0.63 18.81 9.08
C THR A 113 0.53 18.03 9.69
N GLY A 114 1.71 18.64 9.87
CA GLY A 114 2.90 17.96 10.40
C GLY A 114 3.49 16.87 9.50
N PHE A 115 2.88 16.61 8.34
CA PHE A 115 3.30 15.61 7.34
C PHE A 115 4.31 16.16 6.31
N TRP A 116 4.54 17.47 6.30
CA TRP A 116 5.58 18.06 5.49
C TRP A 116 6.88 18.05 6.30
N LEU A 117 7.85 17.21 5.89
CA LEU A 117 9.23 17.40 6.31
C LEU A 117 9.75 18.69 5.64
N LYS A 118 10.41 19.53 6.43
CA LYS A 118 10.98 20.81 6.00
C LYS A 118 12.00 20.66 4.88
#